data_AF-A0A946FU76-F1
#
_entry.id   AF-A0A946FU76-F1
#
_cell.length_a   1.000
_cell.length_b   1.000
_cell.length_c   1.000
_cell.angle_alpha   90.00
_cell.angle_beta   90.00
_cell.angle_gamma   90.00
#
_symmetry.space_group_name_H-M   'P 1'
#
loop_
_entity.id
_entity.type
_entity.pdbx_description
1 polymer ?
#
loop_
_entity_poly.entity_id
_entity_poly.type
_entity_poly.pdbx_seq_one_letter_code
_entity_poly.pdbx_strand_id
1 'polypeptide(L)'
;ESFSKGVFILDFFLTIGLLVMVRGSLRLFTYISSKKQLKGMRVMIYGAGRGGELFIREIMANPELDLNPVGFLDKDPSKKGKKIYGFKVMGSLNDLASLAESHDIAGIILSIKHIETKELEKLNQLCVEKGLFLKRFGLSVSDLNSQGS
;
A
#
# COMPACT_ATOMS: atom_id res chain seq x y z
N GLU A 1 12.30 22.31 53.24
CA GLU A 1 11.18 21.73 52.47
C GLU A 1 11.58 20.34 52.00
N SER A 2 11.03 19.30 52.63
CA SER A 2 11.36 17.91 52.28
C SER A 2 10.45 17.46 51.15
N PHE A 3 10.90 17.62 49.91
CA PHE A 3 10.23 17.03 48.76
C PHE A 3 10.17 15.52 48.95
N SER A 4 8.93 15.00 49.05
CA SER A 4 8.68 13.59 49.29
C SER A 4 9.22 12.78 48.10
N LYS A 5 10.02 11.76 48.40
CA LYS A 5 10.56 10.80 47.42
C LYS A 5 9.46 10.18 46.53
N GLY A 6 8.21 10.19 47.01
CA GLY A 6 7.03 9.77 46.25
C GLY A 6 6.76 10.60 45.00
N VAL A 7 7.09 11.91 44.98
CA VAL A 7 6.90 12.75 43.79
C VAL A 7 7.83 12.31 42.66
N PHE A 8 9.09 12.00 42.98
CA PHE A 8 10.06 11.49 42.01
C PHE A 8 9.68 10.09 41.48
N ILE A 9 9.17 9.22 42.35
CA ILE A 9 8.71 7.89 41.95
C ILE A 9 7.48 8.00 41.04
N LEU A 10 6.53 8.87 41.39
CA LEU A 10 5.33 9.11 40.58
C LEU A 10 5.68 9.66 39.19
N ASP A 11 6.58 10.65 39.14
CA ASP A 11 7.06 11.25 37.89
C ASP A 11 7.78 10.23 36.98
N PHE A 12 8.59 9.35 37.57
CA PHE A 12 9.27 8.28 36.84
C PHE A 12 8.29 7.31 36.17
N PHE A 13 7.27 6.86 36.91
CA PHE A 13 6.24 5.98 36.36
C PHE A 13 5.36 6.69 35.33
N LEU A 14 5.01 7.95 35.56
CA LEU A 14 4.21 8.77 34.64
C LEU A 14 4.95 8.94 33.30
N THR A 15 6.25 9.26 33.35
CA THR A 15 7.07 9.48 32.16
C THR A 15 7.23 8.20 31.35
N ILE A 16 7.54 7.07 31.99
CA ILE A 16 7.65 5.77 31.29
C ILE A 16 6.31 5.35 30.70
N GLY A 17 5.22 5.51 31.47
CA GLY A 17 3.86 5.21 31.02
C GLY A 17 3.47 6.00 29.78
N LEU A 18 3.70 7.33 29.80
CA LEU A 18 3.42 8.20 28.66
C LEU A 18 4.24 7.80 27.42
N LEU A 19 5.52 7.49 27.59
CA LEU A 19 6.41 7.12 26.49
C LEU A 19 5.99 5.80 25.82
N VAL A 20 5.59 4.80 26.63
CA VAL A 20 5.01 3.54 26.14
C VAL A 20 3.67 3.80 25.45
N MET A 21 2.82 4.64 26.01
CA MET A 21 1.49 4.95 25.47
C MET A 21 1.57 5.71 24.14
N VAL A 22 2.48 6.68 23.99
CA VAL A 22 2.71 7.39 22.72
C VAL A 22 3.24 6.43 21.65
N ARG A 23 4.20 5.55 22.00
CA ARG A 23 4.72 4.58 21.02
C ARG A 23 3.69 3.50 20.66
N GLY A 24 2.91 3.04 21.63
CA GLY A 24 1.82 2.08 21.43
C GLY A 24 0.70 2.67 20.58
N SER A 25 0.27 3.90 20.89
CA SER A 25 -0.79 4.60 20.16
C SER A 25 -0.38 4.92 18.73
N LEU A 26 0.88 5.29 18.45
CA LEU A 26 1.35 5.49 17.07
C LEU A 26 1.33 4.20 16.24
N ARG A 27 1.70 3.06 16.83
CA ARG A 27 1.60 1.75 16.16
C ARG A 27 0.15 1.34 15.94
N LEU A 28 -0.73 1.60 16.90
CA LEU A 28 -2.15 1.28 16.78
C LEU A 28 -2.88 2.24 15.82
N PHE A 29 -2.51 3.51 15.82
CA PHE A 29 -3.05 4.51 14.91
C PHE A 29 -2.64 4.22 13.48
N THR A 30 -1.37 3.89 13.20
CA THR A 30 -0.96 3.39 11.88
C THR A 30 -1.57 2.03 11.52
N TYR A 31 -1.96 1.23 12.52
CA TYR A 31 -2.74 0.01 12.29
C TYR A 31 -4.19 0.29 11.86
N ILE A 32 -4.84 1.29 12.44
CA ILE A 32 -6.27 1.60 12.20
C ILE A 32 -6.45 2.60 11.04
N SER A 33 -5.50 3.53 10.85
CA SER A 33 -5.56 4.64 9.89
C SER A 33 -5.32 4.23 8.43
N SER A 34 -5.20 2.92 8.17
CA SER A 34 -5.19 2.30 6.83
C SER A 34 -6.50 2.43 6.04
N LYS A 35 -7.56 3.04 6.61
CA LYS A 35 -8.89 3.15 5.99
C LYS A 35 -9.25 4.60 5.65
N LYS A 36 -8.36 5.36 5.02
CA LYS A 36 -8.85 6.50 4.22
C LYS A 36 -9.59 5.88 3.03
N GLN A 37 -10.91 5.75 3.13
CA GLN A 37 -11.74 5.29 2.02
C GLN A 37 -11.65 6.35 0.93
N LEU A 38 -10.73 6.14 -0.02
CA LEU A 38 -10.72 6.89 -1.25
C LEU A 38 -12.00 6.52 -2.00
N LYS A 39 -12.63 7.50 -2.66
CA LYS A 39 -13.73 7.24 -3.58
C LYS A 39 -13.14 6.70 -4.89
N GLY A 40 -13.95 5.95 -5.64
CA GLY A 40 -13.59 5.45 -6.97
C GLY A 40 -13.42 3.95 -7.08
N MET A 41 -12.95 3.53 -8.25
CA MET A 41 -12.80 2.12 -8.62
C MET A 41 -11.78 1.42 -7.73
N ARG A 42 -12.21 0.33 -7.10
CA ARG A 42 -11.40 -0.45 -6.18
C ARG A 42 -10.32 -1.20 -6.94
N VAL A 43 -9.05 -0.91 -6.65
CA VAL A 43 -7.92 -1.48 -7.39
C VAL A 43 -6.93 -2.19 -6.49
N MET A 44 -6.36 -3.28 -7.00
CA MET A 44 -5.24 -3.97 -6.39
C MET A 44 -3.93 -3.55 -7.08
N ILE A 45 -2.86 -3.32 -6.30
CA ILE A 45 -1.58 -2.90 -6.86
C ILE A 45 -0.62 -4.10 -6.93
N TYR A 46 -0.16 -4.45 -8.12
CA TYR A 46 0.84 -5.50 -8.32
C TYR A 46 2.26 -4.91 -8.25
N GLY A 47 2.95 -5.18 -7.14
CA GLY A 47 4.29 -4.70 -6.85
C GLY A 47 4.37 -3.85 -5.58
N ALA A 48 4.69 -4.49 -4.45
CA ALA A 48 4.82 -3.88 -3.13
C ALA A 48 6.22 -3.28 -2.93
N GLY A 49 6.61 -2.36 -3.82
CA GLY A 49 7.91 -1.67 -3.79
C GLY A 49 7.78 -0.21 -4.16
N ARG A 50 8.91 0.44 -4.49
CA ARG A 50 8.97 1.89 -4.73
C ARG A 50 7.99 2.40 -5.79
N GLY A 51 7.75 1.63 -6.86
CA GLY A 51 6.76 2.00 -7.88
C GLY A 51 5.32 2.00 -7.35
N GLY A 52 4.98 1.03 -6.50
CA GLY A 52 3.67 0.97 -5.83
C GLY A 52 3.49 2.09 -4.81
N GLU A 53 4.55 2.43 -4.07
CA GLU A 53 4.55 3.58 -3.15
C GLU A 53 4.31 4.91 -3.88
N LEU A 54 4.98 5.10 -5.03
CA LEU A 54 4.79 6.28 -5.87
C LEU A 54 3.37 6.33 -6.43
N PHE A 55 2.82 5.20 -6.87
CA PHE A 55 1.46 5.13 -7.35
C PHE A 55 0.42 5.50 -6.28
N ILE A 56 0.61 5.06 -5.03
CA ILE A 56 -0.29 5.46 -3.93
C ILE A 56 -0.19 6.97 -3.68
N ARG A 57 1.02 7.53 -3.69
CA ARG A 57 1.20 8.99 -3.57
C ARG A 57 0.50 9.73 -4.70
N GLU A 58 0.57 9.21 -5.92
CA GLU A 58 -0.09 9.78 -7.10
C GLU A 58 -1.61 9.78 -6.96
N ILE A 59 -2.23 8.66 -6.56
CA ILE A 59 -3.68 8.60 -6.32
C ILE A 59 -4.11 9.58 -5.23
N MET A 60 -3.33 9.68 -4.15
CA MET A 60 -3.65 10.61 -3.06
C MET A 60 -3.49 12.07 -3.48
N ALA A 61 -2.57 12.37 -4.40
CA ALA A 61 -2.34 13.72 -4.92
C ALA A 61 -3.37 14.10 -5.99
N ASN A 62 -3.85 13.13 -6.78
CA ASN A 62 -4.74 13.35 -7.92
C ASN A 62 -6.05 12.55 -7.75
N PRO A 63 -7.03 13.09 -6.99
CA PRO A 63 -8.35 12.46 -6.82
C PRO A 63 -9.12 12.21 -8.11
N GLU A 64 -8.80 12.95 -9.19
CA GLU A 64 -9.40 12.80 -10.52
C GLU A 64 -9.13 11.43 -11.17
N LEU A 65 -8.13 10.70 -10.69
CA LEU A 65 -7.88 9.33 -11.15
C LEU A 65 -9.03 8.37 -10.79
N ASP A 66 -9.85 8.72 -9.81
CA ASP A 66 -11.01 7.93 -9.34
C ASP A 66 -10.65 6.47 -9.03
N LEU A 67 -9.50 6.28 -8.36
CA LEU A 67 -9.00 4.97 -7.95
C LEU A 67 -8.96 4.85 -6.42
N ASN A 68 -9.44 3.71 -5.91
CA ASN A 68 -9.41 3.36 -4.50
C ASN A 68 -8.52 2.12 -4.28
N PRO A 69 -7.24 2.29 -3.91
CA PRO A 69 -6.35 1.18 -3.64
C PRO A 69 -6.85 0.36 -2.46
N VAL A 70 -7.02 -0.95 -2.65
CA VAL A 70 -7.45 -1.87 -1.58
C VAL A 70 -6.24 -2.50 -0.88
N GLY A 71 -5.19 -2.80 -1.63
CA GLY A 71 -4.02 -3.47 -1.12
C GLY A 71 -2.96 -3.71 -2.18
N PHE A 72 -1.92 -4.42 -1.77
CA PHE A 72 -0.83 -4.84 -2.64
C PHE A 72 -0.85 -6.35 -2.84
N LEU A 73 -0.40 -6.76 -4.02
CA LEU A 73 0.06 -8.11 -4.33
C LEU A 73 1.57 -8.05 -4.62
N ASP A 74 2.31 -9.02 -4.10
CA ASP A 74 3.75 -9.15 -4.38
C ASP A 74 4.12 -10.64 -4.42
N LYS A 75 5.11 -10.97 -5.24
CA LYS A 75 5.65 -12.33 -5.36
C LYS A 75 6.52 -12.71 -4.17
N ASP A 76 7.08 -11.74 -3.46
CA ASP A 76 7.90 -11.96 -2.27
C ASP A 76 7.01 -12.30 -1.06
N PRO A 77 7.00 -13.56 -0.59
CA PRO A 77 6.19 -13.97 0.54
C PRO A 77 6.59 -13.27 1.84
N SER A 78 7.84 -12.79 1.96
CA SER A 78 8.32 -12.05 3.13
C SER A 78 7.62 -10.69 3.30
N LYS A 79 6.96 -10.19 2.24
CA LYS A 79 6.19 -8.96 2.29
C LYS A 79 4.74 -9.18 2.68
N LYS A 80 4.20 -10.41 2.57
CA LYS A 80 2.81 -10.71 2.92
C LYS A 80 2.52 -10.28 4.36
N GLY A 81 1.42 -9.55 4.54
CA GLY A 81 1.03 -9.00 5.84
C GLY A 81 1.69 -7.69 6.23
N LYS A 82 2.80 -7.28 5.60
CA LYS A 82 3.39 -5.96 5.82
C LYS A 82 2.46 -4.87 5.29
N LYS A 83 2.58 -3.68 5.86
CA LYS A 83 1.88 -2.47 5.40
C LYS A 83 2.85 -1.54 4.70
N ILE A 84 2.44 -1.04 3.55
CA ILE A 84 3.17 -0.07 2.73
C ILE A 84 2.24 1.12 2.54
N TYR A 85 2.63 2.29 3.02
CA TYR A 85 1.77 3.49 3.01
C TYR A 85 0.36 3.26 3.59
N GLY A 86 0.27 2.39 4.61
CA GLY A 86 -1.01 2.02 5.22
C GLY A 86 -1.75 0.89 4.52
N PHE A 87 -1.38 0.48 3.31
CA PHE A 87 -2.06 -0.61 2.60
C PHE A 87 -1.34 -1.94 2.81
N LYS A 88 -2.11 -3.01 3.05
CA LYS A 88 -1.55 -4.34 3.36
C LYS A 88 -1.13 -5.05 2.07
N VAL A 89 -0.01 -5.76 2.12
CA VAL A 89 0.31 -6.79 1.12
C VAL A 89 -0.54 -8.02 1.44
N MET A 90 -1.60 -8.22 0.66
CA MET A 90 -2.65 -9.21 0.95
C MET A 90 -2.22 -10.61 0.53
N GLY A 91 -1.39 -10.71 -0.49
CA GLY A 91 -0.96 -11.99 -1.03
C GLY A 91 -0.14 -11.86 -2.29
N SER A 92 -0.18 -12.94 -3.07
CA SER A 92 0.45 -13.09 -4.37
C SER A 92 -0.60 -13.13 -5.46
N LEU A 93 -0.17 -13.26 -6.71
CA LEU A 93 -1.07 -13.43 -7.86
C LEU A 93 -2.02 -14.65 -7.73
N ASN A 94 -1.64 -15.68 -6.98
CA ASN A 94 -2.51 -16.83 -6.73
C ASN A 94 -3.68 -16.51 -5.80
N ASP A 95 -3.54 -15.49 -4.94
CA ASP A 95 -4.60 -15.04 -4.02
C ASP A 95 -5.57 -14.07 -4.73
N LEU A 96 -5.26 -13.61 -5.94
CA LEU A 96 -6.01 -12.56 -6.64
C LEU A 96 -7.47 -12.96 -6.90
N ALA A 97 -7.75 -14.21 -7.26
CA ALA A 97 -9.11 -14.64 -7.56
C ALA A 97 -10.05 -14.48 -6.35
N SER A 98 -9.62 -14.96 -5.18
CA SER A 98 -10.40 -14.87 -3.94
C SER A 98 -10.44 -13.44 -3.40
N LEU A 99 -9.35 -12.69 -3.57
CA LEU A 99 -9.28 -11.28 -3.17
C LEU A 99 -10.18 -10.39 -4.04
N ALA A 100 -10.27 -10.67 -5.34
CA ALA A 100 -11.10 -9.91 -6.26
C ALA A 100 -12.59 -9.97 -5.88
N GLU A 101 -13.08 -11.16 -5.55
CA GLU A 101 -14.46 -11.38 -5.13
C GLU A 101 -14.73 -10.80 -3.73
N SER A 102 -13.87 -11.12 -2.75
CA SER A 102 -14.08 -10.69 -1.36
C SER A 102 -13.95 -9.19 -1.13
N HIS A 103 -13.23 -8.49 -2.01
CA HIS A 103 -12.98 -7.06 -1.87
C HIS A 103 -13.55 -6.23 -3.02
N ASP A 104 -14.39 -6.80 -3.87
CA ASP A 104 -15.03 -6.11 -5.00
C ASP A 104 -14.02 -5.30 -5.83
N ILE A 105 -12.96 -5.98 -6.29
CA ILE A 105 -11.89 -5.35 -7.05
C ILE A 105 -12.36 -5.17 -8.49
N ALA A 106 -12.25 -3.95 -9.01
CA ALA A 106 -12.57 -3.63 -10.39
C ALA A 106 -11.37 -3.82 -11.35
N GLY A 107 -10.15 -3.76 -10.83
CA GLY A 107 -8.96 -3.88 -11.66
C GLY A 107 -7.63 -3.92 -10.92
N ILE A 108 -6.57 -4.09 -11.69
CA ILE A 108 -5.20 -4.23 -11.21
C ILE A 108 -4.32 -3.18 -11.85
N ILE A 109 -3.51 -2.55 -10.99
CA ILE A 109 -2.48 -1.61 -11.42
C ILE A 109 -1.12 -2.25 -11.23
N LEU A 110 -0.41 -2.44 -12.33
CA LEU A 110 0.94 -2.97 -12.34
C LEU A 110 1.94 -1.83 -12.12
N SER A 111 2.67 -1.88 -11.01
CA SER A 111 3.60 -0.82 -10.59
C SER A 111 5.07 -1.25 -10.62
N ILE A 112 5.37 -2.39 -11.22
CA ILE A 112 6.74 -2.88 -11.47
C ILE A 112 7.21 -2.51 -12.87
N LYS A 113 8.48 -2.12 -12.99
CA LYS A 113 9.10 -1.77 -14.28
C LYS A 113 9.29 -2.98 -15.18
N HIS A 114 9.73 -4.08 -14.59
CA HIS A 114 9.96 -5.33 -15.27
C HIS A 114 9.12 -6.42 -14.63
N ILE A 115 8.40 -7.15 -15.47
CA ILE A 115 7.63 -8.33 -15.13
C ILE A 115 8.03 -9.41 -16.14
N GLU A 116 8.16 -10.65 -15.68
CA GLU A 116 8.45 -11.76 -16.59
C GLU A 116 7.25 -12.00 -17.52
N THR A 117 7.49 -12.33 -18.79
CA THR A 117 6.42 -12.51 -19.79
C THR A 117 5.36 -13.52 -19.32
N LYS A 118 5.81 -14.66 -18.77
CA LYS A 118 4.92 -15.70 -18.23
C LYS A 118 4.03 -15.19 -17.08
N GLU A 119 4.59 -14.33 -16.23
CA GLU A 119 3.88 -13.76 -15.10
C GLU A 119 2.84 -12.72 -15.55
N LEU A 120 3.19 -11.91 -16.57
CA LEU A 120 2.28 -10.96 -17.20
C LEU A 120 1.14 -11.66 -17.95
N GLU A 121 1.43 -12.72 -18.70
CA GLU A 121 0.42 -13.55 -19.38
C GLU A 121 -0.56 -14.15 -18.38
N LYS A 122 -0.05 -14.75 -17.30
CA LYS A 122 -0.88 -15.30 -16.21
C LYS A 122 -1.74 -14.21 -15.55
N LEU A 123 -1.17 -13.04 -15.28
CA LEU A 123 -1.91 -11.90 -14.74
C LEU A 123 -3.04 -11.46 -15.68
N ASN A 124 -2.73 -11.33 -16.97
CA ASN A 124 -3.68 -10.88 -17.98
C ASN A 124 -4.83 -11.88 -18.15
N GLN A 125 -4.51 -13.18 -18.23
CA GLN A 125 -5.52 -14.24 -18.31
C GLN A 125 -6.46 -14.18 -17.11
N LEU A 126 -5.92 -14.10 -15.89
CA LEU A 126 -6.73 -14.04 -14.67
C LEU A 126 -7.60 -12.77 -14.60
N CYS A 127 -7.10 -11.65 -15.15
CA CYS A 127 -7.90 -10.43 -15.27
C CYS A 127 -9.07 -10.61 -16.24
N VAL A 128 -8.82 -11.17 -17.42
CA VAL A 128 -9.86 -11.41 -18.44
C VAL A 128 -10.93 -12.37 -17.91
N GLU A 129 -10.53 -13.47 -17.29
CA GLU A 129 -11.44 -14.46 -16.70
C GLU A 129 -12.35 -13.87 -15.61
N LYS A 130 -11.86 -12.89 -14.86
CA LYS A 130 -12.58 -12.24 -13.77
C LYS A 130 -13.22 -10.90 -14.16
N GLY A 131 -13.11 -10.46 -15.42
CA GLY A 131 -13.62 -9.17 -15.87
C GLY A 131 -12.92 -7.96 -15.25
N LEU A 132 -11.68 -8.11 -14.80
CA LEU A 132 -10.87 -7.06 -14.20
C LEU A 132 -10.12 -6.29 -15.28
N PHE A 133 -10.05 -4.96 -15.17
CA PHE A 133 -9.14 -4.21 -16.03
C PHE A 133 -7.69 -4.37 -15.54
N LEU A 134 -6.75 -4.36 -16.48
CA LEU A 134 -5.31 -4.36 -16.19
C LEU A 134 -4.69 -3.09 -16.77
N LYS A 135 -4.10 -2.26 -15.91
CA LYS A 135 -3.37 -1.04 -16.30
C LYS A 135 -1.97 -1.05 -15.73
N ARG A 136 -1.04 -0.33 -16.37
CA ARG A 136 0.32 -0.14 -15.87
C ARG A 136 0.50 1.30 -15.42
N PHE A 137 1.07 1.48 -14.24
CA PHE A 137 1.61 2.76 -13.81
C PHE A 137 3.12 2.78 -14.07
N GLY A 138 3.60 3.86 -14.70
CA GLY A 138 5.01 4.03 -15.00
C GLY A 138 5.38 5.50 -15.01
N LEU A 139 6.59 5.78 -14.53
CA LEU A 139 7.25 7.08 -14.68
C LEU A 139 8.38 6.87 -15.68
N SER A 140 8.28 7.54 -16.82
CA SER A 140 9.33 7.61 -17.84
C SER A 140 9.89 9.02 -17.90
N VAL A 141 11.20 9.13 -17.96
CA VAL A 141 11.89 10.37 -18.35
C VAL A 141 12.26 10.18 -19.81
N SER A 142 11.81 11.09 -20.66
CA SER A 142 12.09 11.10 -22.09
C SER A 142 12.87 12.35 -22.46
N ASP A 143 13.93 12.21 -23.24
CA ASP A 143 14.69 13.34 -23.77
C ASP A 143 13.85 14.08 -24.82
N LEU A 144 13.68 15.39 -24.63
CA LEU A 144 12.93 16.25 -25.56
C LEU A 144 13.76 16.70 -26.77
N ASN A 145 15.08 16.46 -26.76
CA ASN A 145 16.00 16.93 -27.79
C ASN A 145 16.24 15.92 -28.94
N SER A 146 15.51 14.81 -28.99
CA SER A 146 15.67 13.77 -30.02
C SER A 146 14.60 13.82 -31.13
N GLN A 147 13.83 14.91 -31.22
CA GLN A 147 13.12 15.28 -32.46
C GLN A 147 13.94 16.33 -33.21
N GLY A 148 15.02 15.89 -33.87
CA GLY A 148 15.85 16.81 -34.66
C GLY A 148 17.21 16.26 -35.05
N SER A 149 17.23 15.29 -35.98
CA SER A 149 18.22 15.16 -37.06
C SER A 149 17.72 14.14 -38.07
#